data_AF-A0A954W698-F1
#
_entry.id   AF-A0A954W698-F1
#
_cell.length_a   1.000
_cell.length_b   1.000
_cell.length_c   1.000
_cell.angle_alpha   90.00
_cell.angle_beta   90.00
_cell.angle_gamma   90.00
#
_symmetry.space_group_name_H-M   'P 1'
#
loop_
_entity.id
_entity.type
_entity.pdbx_description
1 polymer ?
#
loop_
_entity_poly.entity_id
_entity_poly.type
_entity_poly.pdbx_seq_one_letter_code
_entity_poly.pdbx_strand_id
1 'polypeptide(L)'
;TIEDAAELQLQQEHVVRLETRPSNIEGKGEIKATDLVRNALRMRPERIIIGECRGPETLDMLQAMNTGHDGSLTTLHANTPRDAVARMETMIMMSGFEMPIKAMRQQISSAVQLVVQANRLQGGPRRVTHITEIVGMEQDTVVMQDIYHYVQSGIDESGRARGYFEATGVRPSFMDRLEAAGIRLPASAFRQRVMLQD
;
A
#
# COMPACT_ATOMS: atom_id res chain seq x y z
N THR A 1 -12.35 -5.94 -7.45
CA THR A 1 -10.93 -6.33 -7.31
C THR A 1 -10.37 -6.63 -8.69
N ILE A 2 -9.06 -6.45 -8.85
CA ILE A 2 -8.31 -6.76 -10.08
C ILE A 2 -7.12 -7.62 -9.65
N GLU A 3 -7.06 -8.86 -10.09
CA GLU A 3 -6.09 -9.85 -9.59
C GLU A 3 -5.56 -10.73 -10.74
N ASP A 4 -4.36 -11.30 -10.60
CA ASP A 4 -3.86 -12.30 -11.56
C ASP A 4 -4.59 -13.64 -11.41
N ALA A 5 -4.83 -14.02 -10.15
CA ALA A 5 -5.68 -15.12 -9.76
C ALA A 5 -6.57 -14.60 -8.62
N ALA A 6 -7.86 -14.90 -8.65
CA ALA A 6 -8.79 -14.34 -7.67
C ALA A 6 -8.59 -14.94 -6.27
N GLU A 7 -7.88 -14.23 -5.39
CA GLU A 7 -7.55 -14.63 -4.01
C GLU A 7 -8.43 -13.92 -2.97
N LEU A 8 -8.77 -12.65 -3.22
CA LEU A 8 -9.53 -11.82 -2.31
C LEU A 8 -10.98 -12.30 -2.16
N GLN A 9 -11.39 -12.52 -0.91
CA GLN A 9 -12.75 -12.86 -0.51
C GLN A 9 -13.33 -11.71 0.32
N LEU A 10 -14.02 -10.81 -0.36
CA LEU A 10 -14.64 -9.63 0.25
C LEU A 10 -16.06 -9.98 0.75
N GLN A 11 -16.43 -9.48 1.93
CA GLN A 11 -17.73 -9.75 2.56
C GLN A 11 -18.82 -8.73 2.17
N GLN A 12 -18.50 -7.80 1.28
CA GLN A 12 -19.40 -6.77 0.76
C GLN A 12 -20.29 -7.33 -0.36
N GLU A 13 -21.52 -6.83 -0.47
CA GLU A 13 -22.49 -7.25 -1.50
C GLU A 13 -22.10 -6.79 -2.91
N HIS A 14 -21.69 -5.52 -3.05
CA HIS A 14 -21.37 -4.92 -4.34
C HIS A 14 -19.88 -5.08 -4.68
N VAL A 15 -19.49 -6.27 -5.12
CA VAL A 15 -18.11 -6.58 -5.51
C VAL A 15 -18.06 -7.11 -6.93
N VAL A 16 -17.36 -6.40 -7.81
CA VAL A 16 -16.97 -6.89 -9.14
C VAL A 16 -15.55 -7.44 -9.07
N ARG A 17 -15.35 -8.68 -9.52
CA ARG A 17 -14.04 -9.34 -9.59
C ARG A 17 -13.58 -9.39 -11.05
N LEU A 18 -12.39 -8.88 -11.31
CA LEU A 18 -11.76 -8.88 -12.63
C LEU A 18 -10.43 -9.62 -12.51
N GLU A 19 -10.14 -10.48 -13.48
CA GLU A 19 -8.90 -11.28 -13.52
C GLU A 19 -8.09 -10.96 -14.77
N THR A 20 -6.77 -10.86 -14.62
CA THR A 20 -5.87 -10.78 -15.77
C THR A 20 -5.91 -12.09 -16.54
N ARG A 21 -5.50 -12.05 -17.81
CA ARG A 21 -5.42 -13.24 -18.64
C ARG A 21 -4.14 -13.20 -19.45
N PRO A 22 -3.25 -14.20 -19.35
CA PRO A 22 -2.08 -14.28 -20.21
C PRO A 22 -2.51 -14.50 -21.67
N SER A 23 -1.62 -14.18 -22.60
CA SER A 23 -1.82 -14.52 -24.01
C SER A 23 -1.91 -16.03 -24.22
N ASN A 24 -2.69 -16.44 -25.22
CA ASN A 24 -2.68 -17.82 -25.69
C ASN A 24 -1.37 -18.14 -26.43
N ILE A 25 -1.20 -19.39 -26.88
CA ILE A 25 0.00 -19.86 -27.61
C ILE A 25 0.31 -19.02 -28.87
N GLU A 26 -0.71 -18.40 -29.46
CA GLU A 26 -0.58 -17.51 -30.63
C GLU A 26 -0.28 -16.05 -30.27
N GLY A 27 -0.05 -15.73 -28.99
CA GLY A 27 0.20 -14.37 -28.51
C GLY A 27 -1.04 -13.48 -28.45
N LYS A 28 -2.25 -14.04 -28.55
CA LYS A 28 -3.51 -13.29 -28.60
C LYS A 28 -4.29 -13.38 -27.29
N GLY A 29 -5.16 -12.40 -27.07
CA GLY A 29 -6.15 -12.44 -26.00
C GLY A 29 -5.61 -12.12 -24.61
N GLU A 30 -4.40 -11.57 -24.52
CA GLU A 30 -3.88 -11.02 -23.26
C GLU A 30 -4.81 -9.92 -22.73
N ILE A 31 -5.05 -9.93 -21.42
CA ILE A 31 -5.75 -8.88 -20.70
C ILE A 31 -4.86 -8.52 -19.51
N LYS A 32 -4.31 -7.31 -19.51
CA LYS A 32 -3.41 -6.82 -18.47
C LYS A 32 -4.19 -6.16 -17.35
N ALA A 33 -3.56 -6.03 -16.18
CA ALA A 33 -4.10 -5.24 -15.07
C ALA A 33 -4.43 -3.80 -15.49
N THR A 34 -3.60 -3.18 -16.34
CA THR A 34 -3.86 -1.84 -16.91
C THR A 34 -5.18 -1.76 -17.67
N ASP A 35 -5.50 -2.80 -18.46
CA ASP A 35 -6.75 -2.86 -19.23
C ASP A 35 -7.95 -2.96 -18.29
N LEU A 36 -7.82 -3.76 -17.23
CA LEU A 36 -8.85 -3.96 -16.22
C LEU A 36 -9.09 -2.72 -15.38
N VAL A 37 -8.03 -1.97 -14.99
CA VAL A 37 -8.19 -0.71 -14.24
C VAL A 37 -8.96 0.31 -15.08
N ARG A 38 -8.56 0.50 -16.35
CA ARG A 38 -9.26 1.43 -17.26
C ARG A 38 -10.70 1.03 -17.50
N ASN A 39 -10.98 -0.26 -17.62
CA ASN A 39 -12.34 -0.77 -17.76
C ASN A 39 -13.14 -0.56 -16.46
N ALA A 40 -12.54 -0.83 -15.30
CA ALA A 40 -13.17 -0.64 -14.00
C ALA A 40 -13.58 0.81 -13.78
N LEU A 41 -12.76 1.79 -14.18
CA LEU A 41 -13.11 3.22 -14.07
C LEU A 41 -14.40 3.60 -14.81
N ARG A 42 -14.81 2.84 -15.84
CA ARG A 42 -16.09 3.04 -16.54
C ARG A 42 -17.29 2.46 -15.81
N MET A 43 -17.06 1.62 -14.81
CA MET A 43 -18.08 0.97 -13.97
C MET A 43 -18.47 1.82 -12.76
N ARG A 44 -17.91 3.03 -12.60
CA ARG A 44 -18.10 3.93 -11.44
C ARG A 44 -17.86 3.22 -10.09
N PRO A 45 -16.67 2.62 -9.89
CA PRO A 45 -16.37 1.95 -8.64
C PRO A 45 -16.19 2.99 -7.54
N GLU A 46 -16.54 2.66 -6.29
CA GLU A 46 -16.14 3.48 -5.14
C GLU A 46 -14.67 3.25 -4.78
N ARG A 47 -14.21 1.99 -4.90
CA ARG A 47 -12.84 1.57 -4.59
C ARG A 47 -12.34 0.59 -5.63
N ILE A 48 -11.06 0.72 -5.97
CA ILE A 48 -10.35 -0.23 -6.81
C ILE A 48 -9.30 -0.91 -5.94
N ILE A 49 -9.36 -2.24 -5.87
CA ILE A 49 -8.36 -3.04 -5.16
C ILE A 49 -7.63 -3.85 -6.20
N ILE A 50 -6.34 -3.58 -6.35
CA ILE A 50 -5.44 -4.40 -7.15
C ILE A 50 -4.77 -5.39 -6.20
N GLY A 51 -4.80 -6.68 -6.50
CA GLY A 51 -4.23 -7.71 -5.62
C GLY A 51 -2.75 -7.43 -5.33
N GLU A 52 -1.96 -7.25 -6.38
CA GLU A 52 -0.57 -6.85 -6.30
C GLU A 52 -0.20 -5.99 -7.52
N CYS A 53 0.42 -4.83 -7.28
CA CYS A 53 1.05 -4.05 -8.33
C CYS A 53 2.47 -4.56 -8.60
N ARG A 54 2.77 -4.86 -9.86
CA ARG A 54 4.03 -5.39 -10.39
C ARG A 54 4.60 -4.55 -11.53
N GLY A 55 3.84 -3.59 -12.06
CA GLY A 55 4.22 -2.85 -13.24
C GLY A 55 3.32 -1.62 -13.54
N PRO A 56 3.07 -1.34 -14.83
CA PRO A 56 2.43 -0.10 -15.30
C PRO A 56 1.10 0.26 -14.64
N GLU A 57 0.31 -0.72 -14.21
CA GLU A 57 -0.97 -0.54 -13.52
C GLU A 57 -0.83 0.28 -12.22
N THR A 58 0.39 0.37 -11.67
CA THR A 58 0.69 1.27 -10.54
C THR A 58 0.32 2.72 -10.88
N LEU A 59 0.64 3.20 -12.09
CA LEU A 59 0.30 4.56 -12.49
C LEU A 59 -1.21 4.73 -12.64
N ASP A 60 -1.88 3.78 -13.29
CA ASP A 60 -3.35 3.82 -13.46
C ASP A 60 -4.06 3.81 -12.09
N MET A 61 -3.55 3.04 -11.13
CA MET A 61 -4.06 2.99 -9.75
C MET A 61 -3.87 4.32 -9.03
N LEU A 62 -2.68 4.91 -9.07
CA LEU A 62 -2.40 6.20 -8.44
C LEU A 62 -3.28 7.31 -9.04
N GLN A 63 -3.51 7.28 -10.35
CA GLN A 63 -4.43 8.22 -11.01
C GLN A 63 -5.88 8.01 -10.56
N ALA A 64 -6.33 6.76 -10.45
CA ALA A 64 -7.68 6.44 -9.95
C ALA A 64 -7.89 7.00 -8.53
N MET A 65 -6.92 6.77 -7.64
CA MET A 65 -6.93 7.33 -6.28
C MET A 65 -7.02 8.86 -6.28
N ASN A 66 -6.20 9.53 -7.08
CA ASN A 66 -6.19 10.99 -7.17
C ASN A 66 -7.44 11.60 -7.84
N THR A 67 -8.34 10.78 -8.41
CA THR A 67 -9.54 11.23 -9.14
C THR A 67 -10.86 10.75 -8.52
N GLY A 68 -10.86 10.51 -7.21
CA GLY A 68 -12.09 10.27 -6.44
C GLY A 68 -12.43 8.80 -6.19
N HIS A 69 -11.46 7.89 -6.37
CA HIS A 69 -11.58 6.49 -5.97
C HIS A 69 -10.85 6.25 -4.64
N ASP A 70 -11.21 7.06 -3.64
CA ASP A 70 -10.57 7.09 -2.33
C ASP A 70 -10.72 5.76 -1.59
N GLY A 71 -9.67 5.36 -0.88
CA GLY A 71 -9.66 4.09 -0.15
C GLY A 71 -9.42 2.85 -1.03
N SER A 72 -9.07 3.07 -2.30
CA SER A 72 -8.39 2.05 -3.11
C SER A 72 -7.11 1.57 -2.40
N LEU A 73 -6.66 0.35 -2.67
CA LEU A 73 -5.46 -0.21 -2.07
C LEU A 73 -4.83 -1.27 -2.96
N THR A 74 -3.56 -1.55 -2.73
CA THR A 74 -2.81 -2.61 -3.41
C THR A 74 -1.77 -3.21 -2.48
N THR A 75 -1.22 -4.35 -2.87
CA THR A 75 0.02 -4.88 -2.30
C THR A 75 1.18 -4.67 -3.29
N LEU A 76 2.40 -4.61 -2.76
CA LEU A 76 3.62 -4.64 -3.58
C LEU A 76 4.76 -5.24 -2.76
N HIS A 77 5.79 -5.72 -3.44
CA HIS A 77 6.99 -6.23 -2.79
C HIS A 77 8.03 -5.14 -2.54
N ALA A 78 8.33 -4.91 -1.26
CA ALA A 78 9.39 -4.03 -0.77
C ALA A 78 9.91 -4.48 0.61
N ASN A 79 11.17 -4.18 0.91
CA ASN A 79 11.79 -4.54 2.20
C ASN A 79 11.46 -3.56 3.31
N THR A 80 11.26 -2.29 2.95
CA THR A 80 10.93 -1.19 3.86
C THR A 80 9.85 -0.29 3.25
N PRO A 81 9.15 0.54 4.06
CA PRO A 81 8.23 1.55 3.55
C PRO A 81 8.89 2.52 2.55
N ARG A 82 10.17 2.84 2.74
CA ARG A 82 10.91 3.73 1.82
C ARG A 82 11.20 3.04 0.49
N ASP A 83 11.55 1.76 0.52
CA ASP A 83 11.71 0.96 -0.69
C ASP A 83 10.40 0.82 -1.45
N ALA A 84 9.25 0.78 -0.75
CA ALA A 84 7.94 0.74 -1.40
C ALA A 84 7.71 1.97 -2.31
N VAL A 85 8.13 3.16 -1.87
CA VAL A 85 8.07 4.38 -2.70
C VAL A 85 8.97 4.25 -3.93
N ALA A 86 10.22 3.82 -3.75
CA ALA A 86 11.16 3.63 -4.88
C ALA A 86 10.66 2.55 -5.87
N ARG A 87 10.00 1.50 -5.36
CA ARG A 87 9.38 0.46 -6.19
C ARG A 87 8.21 1.02 -6.99
N MET A 88 7.36 1.85 -6.39
CA MET A 88 6.30 2.55 -7.13
C MET A 88 6.86 3.45 -8.23
N GLU A 89 7.93 4.21 -7.96
CA GLU A 89 8.63 5.01 -8.99
C GLU A 89 9.08 4.13 -10.17
N THR A 90 9.69 2.98 -9.86
CA THR A 90 10.15 2.02 -10.88
C THR A 90 8.99 1.47 -11.70
N MET A 91 7.89 1.08 -11.05
CA MET A 91 6.71 0.53 -11.72
C MET A 91 6.01 1.58 -12.60
N ILE A 92 6.00 2.85 -12.18
CA ILE A 92 5.52 3.96 -13.01
C ILE A 92 6.40 4.12 -14.26
N MET A 93 7.72 4.03 -14.15
CA MET A 93 8.62 4.11 -15.32
C MET A 93 8.35 3.00 -16.35
N MET A 94 7.91 1.82 -15.91
CA MET A 94 7.57 0.70 -16.81
C MET A 94 6.34 0.99 -17.70
N SER A 95 5.53 2.00 -17.38
CA SER A 95 4.37 2.40 -18.18
C SER A 95 4.73 2.99 -19.55
N GLY A 96 6.01 3.35 -19.77
CA GLY A 96 6.50 3.95 -21.00
C GLY A 96 6.24 5.46 -21.10
N PHE A 97 5.62 6.08 -20.10
CA PHE A 97 5.51 7.54 -20.01
C PHE A 97 6.80 8.14 -19.45
N GLU A 98 7.39 9.08 -20.19
CA GLU A 98 8.47 9.92 -19.67
C GLU A 98 7.90 10.97 -18.73
N MET A 99 7.94 10.67 -17.43
CA MET A 99 7.51 11.58 -16.38
C MET A 99 8.74 12.02 -15.55
N PRO A 100 8.90 13.32 -15.24
CA PRO A 100 9.94 13.73 -14.30
C PRO A 100 9.77 13.05 -12.95
N ILE A 101 10.87 12.65 -12.30
CA ILE A 101 10.83 11.93 -11.01
C ILE A 101 9.99 12.67 -9.95
N LYS A 102 10.05 14.00 -9.98
CA LYS A 102 9.26 14.87 -9.10
C LYS A 102 7.77 14.68 -9.30
N ALA A 103 7.31 14.58 -10.54
CA ALA A 103 5.89 14.35 -10.84
C ALA A 103 5.44 12.94 -10.43
N MET A 104 6.30 11.92 -10.57
CA MET A 104 6.01 10.57 -10.06
C MET A 104 5.82 10.58 -8.54
N ARG A 105 6.75 11.22 -7.82
CA ARG A 105 6.66 11.38 -6.35
C ARG A 105 5.45 12.18 -5.93
N GLN A 106 5.05 13.19 -6.71
CA GLN A 106 3.83 13.96 -6.46
C GLN A 106 2.58 13.08 -6.59
N GLN A 107 2.52 12.22 -7.62
CA GLN A 107 1.42 11.26 -7.78
C GLN A 107 1.34 10.29 -6.60
N ILE A 108 2.48 9.75 -6.17
CA ILE A 108 2.57 8.82 -5.02
C ILE A 108 2.12 9.51 -3.73
N SER A 109 2.72 10.64 -3.39
CA SER A 109 2.46 11.35 -2.13
C SER A 109 1.05 11.91 -2.01
N SER A 110 0.41 12.23 -3.13
CA SER A 110 -0.98 12.69 -3.13
C SER A 110 -1.97 11.53 -2.97
N ALA A 111 -1.67 10.38 -3.56
CA ALA A 111 -2.57 9.22 -3.60
C ALA A 111 -2.48 8.33 -2.36
N VAL A 112 -1.27 8.10 -1.84
CA VAL A 112 -1.00 7.12 -0.78
C VAL A 112 -0.85 7.84 0.56
N GLN A 113 -1.69 7.49 1.54
CA GLN A 113 -1.58 8.07 2.90
C GLN A 113 -0.88 7.14 3.90
N LEU A 114 -0.96 5.82 3.70
CA LEU A 114 -0.48 4.84 4.67
C LEU A 114 0.19 3.65 3.98
N VAL A 115 1.34 3.23 4.51
CA VAL A 115 2.03 1.99 4.15
C VAL A 115 2.02 1.08 5.38
N VAL A 116 1.42 -0.11 5.23
CA VAL A 116 1.48 -1.17 6.23
C VAL A 116 2.50 -2.20 5.77
N GLN A 117 3.68 -2.15 6.36
CA GLN A 117 4.77 -3.05 6.00
C GLN A 117 4.64 -4.37 6.74
N ALA A 118 4.59 -5.48 6.00
CA ALA A 118 4.65 -6.82 6.57
C ALA A 118 5.95 -7.52 6.15
N ASN A 119 6.66 -8.12 7.11
CA ASN A 119 7.86 -8.91 6.85
C ASN A 119 7.73 -10.30 7.45
N ARG A 120 8.38 -11.27 6.81
CA ARG A 120 8.67 -12.56 7.42
C ARG A 120 9.97 -12.43 8.22
N LEU A 121 9.89 -12.56 9.54
CA LEU A 121 11.04 -12.49 10.42
C LEU A 121 11.78 -13.83 10.47
N GLN A 122 12.99 -13.80 11.04
CA GLN A 122 13.77 -15.01 11.31
C GLN A 122 12.97 -15.98 12.19
N GLY A 123 13.03 -17.27 11.84
CA GLY A 123 12.20 -18.31 12.46
C GLY A 123 10.80 -18.46 11.86
N GLY A 124 10.46 -17.64 10.86
CA GLY A 124 9.27 -17.80 10.03
C GLY A 124 8.01 -16.97 10.34
N PRO A 125 7.82 -16.30 11.50
CA PRO A 125 6.59 -15.56 11.75
C PRO A 125 6.47 -14.36 10.82
N ARG A 126 5.26 -14.08 10.34
CA ARG A 126 4.94 -12.84 9.61
C ARG A 126 4.45 -11.81 10.61
N ARG A 127 5.04 -10.63 10.57
CA ARG A 127 4.64 -9.49 11.42
C ARG A 127 4.48 -8.25 10.56
N VAL A 128 3.51 -7.42 10.93
CA VAL A 128 3.57 -6.01 10.56
C VAL A 128 4.81 -5.44 11.25
N THR A 129 5.71 -4.80 10.53
CA THR A 129 6.93 -4.22 11.09
C THR A 129 6.85 -2.71 11.18
N HIS A 130 6.09 -2.08 10.28
CA HIS A 130 5.89 -0.65 10.25
C HIS A 130 4.45 -0.32 9.84
N ILE A 131 3.90 0.71 10.47
CA ILE A 131 2.73 1.44 9.99
C ILE A 131 3.21 2.86 9.78
N THR A 132 3.42 3.22 8.52
CA THR A 132 4.09 4.46 8.12
C THR A 132 3.12 5.34 7.37
N GLU A 133 2.99 6.58 7.80
CA GLU A 133 2.27 7.62 7.09
C GLU A 133 3.15 8.24 6.01
N ILE A 134 2.57 8.50 4.84
CA ILE A 134 3.14 9.43 3.86
C ILE A 134 2.50 10.79 4.11
N VAL A 135 3.32 11.74 4.55
CA VAL A 135 2.85 13.08 4.98
C VAL A 135 2.73 14.02 3.79
N GLY A 136 3.54 13.80 2.76
CA GLY A 136 3.57 14.65 1.57
C GLY A 136 4.96 14.69 0.94
N MET A 137 5.34 15.85 0.43
CA MET A 137 6.66 16.08 -0.14
C MET A 137 7.32 17.34 0.43
N GLU A 138 8.62 17.25 0.64
CA GLU A 138 9.49 18.40 0.88
C GLU A 138 10.48 18.48 -0.29
N GLN A 139 10.37 19.56 -1.08
CA GLN A 139 11.08 19.73 -2.34
C GLN A 139 10.84 18.57 -3.32
N ASP A 140 11.80 17.65 -3.41
CA ASP A 140 11.76 16.48 -4.30
C ASP A 140 11.72 15.16 -3.51
N THR A 141 11.59 15.21 -2.17
CA THR A 141 11.62 14.02 -1.31
C THR A 141 10.23 13.74 -0.73
N VAL A 142 9.78 12.49 -0.82
CA VAL A 142 8.57 12.03 -0.13
C VAL A 142 8.86 11.94 1.36
N VAL A 143 8.09 12.69 2.15
CA VAL A 143 8.21 12.74 3.62
C VAL A 143 7.31 11.66 4.21
N MET A 144 7.86 10.89 5.14
CA MET A 144 7.15 9.79 5.80
C MET A 144 7.42 9.81 7.30
N GLN A 145 6.47 9.29 8.08
CA GLN A 145 6.59 9.16 9.52
C GLN A 145 6.05 7.81 9.99
N ASP A 146 6.83 7.09 10.79
CA ASP A 146 6.36 5.85 11.39
C ASP A 146 5.43 6.17 12.56
N ILE A 147 4.23 5.64 12.52
CA ILE A 147 3.24 5.74 13.60
C ILE A 147 3.48 4.61 14.61
N TYR A 148 3.74 3.41 14.08
CA TYR A 148 4.09 2.23 14.85
C TYR A 148 5.23 1.49 14.15
N HIS A 149 6.14 0.90 14.92
CA HIS A 149 7.10 -0.04 14.37
C HIS A 149 7.41 -1.18 15.35
N TYR A 150 7.95 -2.25 14.81
CA TYR A 150 8.42 -3.41 15.55
C TYR A 150 9.93 -3.33 15.75
N VAL A 151 10.38 -3.36 17.00
CA VAL A 151 11.79 -3.40 17.39
C VAL A 151 12.17 -4.84 17.68
N GLN A 152 13.03 -5.42 16.84
CA GLN A 152 13.61 -6.73 17.13
C GLN A 152 14.68 -6.58 18.22
N SER A 153 14.45 -7.20 19.38
CA SER A 153 15.38 -7.16 20.52
C SER A 153 16.38 -8.33 20.52
N GLY A 154 16.14 -9.37 19.71
CA GLY A 154 17.05 -10.50 19.59
C GLY A 154 16.42 -11.71 18.91
N ILE A 155 17.00 -12.88 19.21
CA ILE A 155 16.56 -14.19 18.75
C ILE A 155 16.45 -15.08 19.99
N ASP A 156 15.42 -15.92 20.08
CA ASP A 156 15.26 -16.87 21.17
C ASP A 156 16.00 -18.19 20.96
N GLU A 157 15.95 -19.06 21.97
CA GLU A 157 16.60 -20.38 21.96
C GLU A 157 16.14 -21.28 20.80
N SER A 158 14.96 -21.01 20.22
CA SER A 158 14.41 -21.74 19.08
C SER A 158 14.80 -21.13 17.72
N GLY A 159 15.64 -20.09 17.71
CA GLY A 159 16.05 -19.38 16.51
C GLY A 159 14.98 -18.43 15.96
N ARG A 160 13.97 -18.07 16.75
CA ARG A 160 12.90 -17.15 16.35
C ARG A 160 13.19 -15.72 16.78
N ALA A 161 12.95 -14.76 15.90
CA ALA A 161 13.05 -13.35 16.23
C ALA A 161 12.06 -12.99 17.36
N ARG A 162 12.53 -12.25 18.35
CA ARG A 162 11.71 -11.65 19.40
C ARG A 162 11.93 -10.15 19.46
N GLY A 163 10.95 -9.46 20.02
CA GLY A 163 10.91 -8.01 20.00
C GLY A 163 9.60 -7.49 20.55
N TYR A 164 9.32 -6.25 20.22
CA TYR A 164 8.12 -5.59 20.68
C TYR A 164 7.65 -4.54 19.68
N PHE A 165 6.36 -4.26 19.73
CA PHE A 165 5.77 -3.13 19.02
C PHE A 165 5.85 -1.89 19.88
N GLU A 166 6.24 -0.78 19.28
CA GLU A 166 6.15 0.54 19.89
C GLU A 166 5.30 1.49 19.07
N ALA A 167 4.56 2.35 19.79
CA ALA A 167 4.02 3.59 19.23
C ALA A 167 5.11 4.66 19.33
N THR A 168 5.32 5.42 18.26
CA THR A 168 6.41 6.39 18.17
C THR A 168 6.11 7.72 18.87
N GLY A 169 4.86 7.96 19.27
CA GLY A 169 4.40 9.29 19.72
C GLY A 169 3.82 10.15 18.59
N VAL A 170 4.00 9.75 17.33
CA VAL A 170 3.50 10.50 16.17
C VAL A 170 1.98 10.37 16.08
N ARG A 171 1.29 11.50 16.12
CA ARG A 171 -0.14 11.58 15.80
C ARG A 171 -0.28 11.76 14.29
N PRO A 172 -1.04 10.88 13.60
CA PRO A 172 -1.18 10.97 12.14
C PRO A 172 -1.79 12.30 11.69
N SER A 173 -1.42 12.78 10.51
CA SER A 173 -1.96 14.05 9.97
C SER A 173 -3.42 13.92 9.54
N PHE A 174 -3.86 12.72 9.17
CA PHE A 174 -5.23 12.43 8.72
C PHE A 174 -6.25 12.20 9.85
N MET A 175 -5.95 12.59 11.09
CA MET A 175 -6.85 12.37 12.24
C MET A 175 -8.19 13.08 12.10
N ASP A 176 -8.20 14.33 11.62
CA ASP A 176 -9.44 15.10 11.43
C ASP A 176 -10.36 14.42 10.40
N ARG A 177 -9.77 13.78 9.38
CA ARG A 177 -10.51 13.00 8.38
C ARG A 177 -11.16 11.76 8.99
N LEU A 178 -10.47 11.06 9.90
CA LEU A 178 -11.06 9.94 10.63
C LEU A 178 -12.22 10.41 11.51
N GLU A 179 -12.05 11.51 12.24
CA GLU A 179 -13.08 12.05 13.11
C GLU A 179 -14.31 12.51 12.32
N ALA A 180 -14.12 13.16 11.16
CA ALA A 180 -15.19 13.54 10.25
C ALA A 180 -15.94 12.32 9.67
N ALA A 181 -15.25 11.19 9.49
CA ALA A 181 -15.86 9.91 9.11
C ALA A 181 -16.53 9.18 10.30
N GLY A 182 -16.60 9.79 11.48
CA GLY A 182 -17.19 9.21 12.68
C GLY A 182 -16.27 8.26 13.45
N ILE A 183 -15.00 8.13 13.04
CA ILE A 183 -14.01 7.25 13.67
C ILE A 183 -13.20 8.08 14.67
N ARG A 184 -13.47 7.89 15.95
CA ARG A 184 -12.70 8.55 17.03
C ARG A 184 -11.73 7.56 17.67
N LEU A 185 -10.44 7.80 17.48
CA LEU A 185 -9.39 7.07 18.17
C LEU A 185 -8.97 7.83 19.44
N PRO A 186 -8.76 7.15 20.57
CA PRO A 186 -8.30 7.82 21.77
C PRO A 186 -6.89 8.39 21.56
N ALA A 187 -6.59 9.58 22.10
CA ALA A 187 -5.24 10.16 22.01
C ALA A 187 -4.15 9.25 22.61
N SER A 188 -4.54 8.37 23.54
CA SER A 188 -3.65 7.35 24.10
C SER A 188 -3.23 6.27 23.09
N ALA A 189 -3.87 6.15 21.92
CA ALA A 189 -3.49 5.18 20.89
C ALA A 189 -2.07 5.41 20.37
N PHE A 190 -1.68 6.68 20.21
CA PHE A 190 -0.41 7.09 19.62
C PHE A 190 0.65 7.50 20.64
N ARG A 191 0.30 7.55 21.94
CA ARG A 191 1.24 7.92 23.01
C ARG A 191 2.45 6.98 22.96
N GLN A 192 3.65 7.56 22.97
CA GLN A 192 4.89 6.78 22.93
C GLN A 192 4.92 5.75 24.07
N ARG A 193 4.94 4.46 23.70
CA ARG A 193 5.04 3.33 24.62
C ARG A 193 5.34 2.03 23.87
N VAL A 194 5.88 1.08 24.60
CA VAL A 194 5.83 -0.34 24.21
C VAL A 194 4.38 -0.82 24.34
N MET A 195 3.87 -1.46 23.29
CA MET A 195 2.47 -1.90 23.19
C MET A 195 2.31 -3.41 23.38
N LEU A 196 3.07 -4.20 22.63
CA LEU A 196 2.99 -5.67 22.58
C LEU A 196 4.40 -6.24 22.63
N GLN A 197 4.65 -7.18 23.54
CA GLN A 197 5.91 -7.93 23.64
C GLN A 197 5.70 -9.38 23.22
N ASP A 198 6.72 -9.96 22.60
CA ASP A 198 6.77 -11.36 22.18
C ASP A 198 7.19 -12.34 23.28
#